data_AF-A0A183FYR7-F1
#
_entry.id   AF-A0A183FYR7-F1
#
_cell.length_a   1.000
_cell.length_b   1.000
_cell.length_c   1.000
_cell.angle_alpha   90.00
_cell.angle_beta   90.00
_cell.angle_gamma   90.00
#
_symmetry.space_group_name_H-M   'P 1'
#
loop_
_entity.id
_entity.type
_entity.pdbx_description
1 polymer ?
#
loop_
_entity_poly.entity_id
_entity_poly.type
_entity_poly.pdbx_seq_one_letter_code
_entity_poly.pdbx_strand_id
1 'polypeptide(L)'
;MEARIHVFEIRIHSLQKQQPCRPREYSVGLDRASEARMRCVFCGSRGKHYRDSCTRDRDSKRRKLLLKRDNRCNMCLQMDCPATEDCPKFWVFCFHCEQMGHHSAICSKPDISQRLQDDIDEALVELQQTRSQVDSIRRKLGMETLPFSPTSPR
;
A
#
# COMPACT_ATOMS: atom_id res chain seq x y z
N MET A 1 11.40 29.32 8.98
CA MET A 1 11.26 27.87 9.26
C MET A 1 9.82 27.48 9.61
N GLU A 2 9.05 28.36 10.27
CA GLU A 2 7.61 28.16 10.53
C GLU A 2 6.78 27.96 9.25
N ALA A 3 7.04 28.74 8.19
CA ALA A 3 6.42 28.50 6.88
C ALA A 3 6.73 27.10 6.31
N ARG A 4 7.92 26.53 6.57
CA ARG A 4 8.28 25.17 6.13
C ARG A 4 7.49 24.10 6.89
N ILE A 5 7.31 24.28 8.20
CA ILE A 5 6.46 23.41 9.04
C ILE A 5 5.05 23.34 8.45
N HIS A 6 4.46 24.49 8.15
CA HIS A 6 3.12 24.56 7.58
C HIS A 6 3.02 23.89 6.20
N VAL A 7 4.03 24.08 5.33
CA VAL A 7 4.09 23.40 4.02
C VAL A 7 4.11 21.88 4.18
N PHE A 8 4.90 21.34 5.12
CA PHE A 8 4.91 19.89 5.37
C PHE A 8 3.57 19.37 5.90
N GLU A 9 2.92 20.10 6.81
CA GLU A 9 1.60 19.74 7.32
C GLU A 9 0.55 19.68 6.21
N ILE A 10 0.53 20.68 5.31
CA ILE A 10 -0.35 20.69 4.13
C ILE A 10 -0.04 19.50 3.22
N ARG A 11 1.24 19.22 2.96
CA ARG A 11 1.67 18.09 2.11
C ARG A 11 1.18 16.76 2.69
N ILE A 12 1.41 16.51 3.98
CA ILE A 12 0.97 15.29 4.67
C ILE A 12 -0.55 15.11 4.55
N HIS A 13 -1.31 16.16 4.86
CA HIS A 13 -2.77 16.11 4.78
C HIS A 13 -3.26 15.87 3.33
N SER A 14 -2.61 16.47 2.33
CA SER A 14 -2.91 16.22 0.92
C SER A 14 -2.64 14.77 0.51
N LEU A 15 -1.50 14.21 0.90
CA LEU A 15 -1.13 12.82 0.60
C LEU A 15 -2.09 11.82 1.27
N GLN A 16 -2.49 12.07 2.52
CA GLN A 16 -3.47 11.25 3.23
C GLN A 16 -4.81 11.19 2.49
N LYS A 17 -5.30 12.32 1.97
CA LYS A 17 -6.53 12.37 1.17
C LYS A 17 -6.45 11.65 -0.17
N GLN A 18 -5.26 11.44 -0.70
CA GLN A 18 -5.04 10.74 -1.97
C GLN A 18 -4.99 9.22 -1.81
N GLN A 19 -4.92 8.67 -0.59
CA GLN A 19 -4.83 7.23 -0.38
C GLN A 19 -6.10 6.51 -0.89
N PRO A 20 -6.00 5.63 -1.89
CA PRO A 20 -7.19 4.98 -2.47
C PRO A 20 -7.72 3.81 -1.63
N CYS A 21 -6.86 3.18 -0.82
CA CYS A 21 -7.18 2.05 0.05
C CYS A 21 -6.04 1.84 1.05
N ARG A 22 -6.12 0.81 1.90
CA ARG A 22 -4.96 0.39 2.71
C ARG A 22 -3.85 -0.22 1.85
N PRO A 23 -2.57 -0.03 2.22
CA PRO A 23 -1.45 -0.77 1.62
C PRO A 23 -1.62 -2.30 1.77
N ARG A 24 -0.91 -3.04 0.92
CA ARG A 24 -0.97 -4.51 0.89
C ARG A 24 -0.18 -5.10 2.05
N GLU A 25 -0.81 -5.98 2.81
CA GLU A 25 -0.13 -6.71 3.88
C GLU A 25 0.56 -7.97 3.35
N TYR A 26 1.86 -8.06 3.63
CA TYR A 26 2.69 -9.21 3.26
C TYR A 26 2.92 -10.10 4.48
N SER A 27 1.93 -10.93 4.79
CA SER A 27 2.02 -11.92 5.87
C SER A 27 2.48 -13.29 5.36
N VAL A 28 3.16 -14.02 6.25
CA VAL A 28 3.50 -15.44 6.06
C VAL A 28 2.52 -16.25 6.90
N GLY A 29 2.12 -17.41 6.37
CA GLY A 29 1.16 -18.29 7.00
C GLY A 29 -0.14 -18.37 6.21
N LEU A 30 -0.94 -19.35 6.58
CA LEU A 30 -2.30 -19.57 6.08
C LEU A 30 -3.16 -19.88 7.29
N ASP A 31 -4.36 -19.30 7.33
CA ASP A 31 -5.24 -19.47 8.49
C ASP A 31 -5.97 -20.82 8.45
N ARG A 32 -6.07 -21.43 7.26
CA ARG A 32 -6.81 -22.69 7.05
C ARG A 32 -5.87 -23.80 6.61
N ALA A 33 -5.90 -24.91 7.35
CA ALA A 33 -5.10 -26.10 7.02
C ALA A 33 -5.41 -26.68 5.62
N SER A 34 -6.66 -26.53 5.16
CA SER A 34 -7.07 -26.96 3.81
C SER A 34 -6.32 -26.23 2.69
N GLU A 35 -5.74 -25.06 2.97
CA GLU A 35 -5.01 -24.24 2.01
C GLU A 35 -3.51 -24.55 1.97
N ALA A 36 -3.01 -25.45 2.82
CA ALA A 36 -1.60 -25.84 2.87
C ALA A 36 -1.07 -26.40 1.52
N ARG A 37 -1.95 -26.91 0.66
CA ARG A 37 -1.58 -27.39 -0.69
C ARG A 37 -1.60 -26.30 -1.76
N MET A 38 -2.15 -25.12 -1.45
CA MET A 38 -2.26 -23.99 -2.38
C MET A 38 -0.87 -23.58 -2.86
N ARG A 39 -0.70 -23.48 -4.18
CA ARG A 39 0.51 -22.93 -4.79
C ARG A 39 0.29 -21.44 -5.09
N CYS A 40 1.23 -20.60 -4.68
CA CYS A 40 1.27 -19.20 -5.10
C CYS A 40 1.56 -19.14 -6.60
N VAL A 41 0.70 -18.45 -7.36
CA VAL A 41 0.85 -18.32 -8.82
C VAL A 41 2.02 -17.42 -9.23
N PHE A 42 2.52 -16.60 -8.31
CA PHE A 42 3.61 -15.66 -8.60
C PHE A 42 4.98 -16.29 -8.30
N CYS A 43 5.17 -16.77 -7.07
CA CYS A 43 6.48 -17.27 -6.62
C CYS A 43 6.60 -18.80 -6.58
N GLY A 44 5.51 -19.53 -6.84
CA GLY A 44 5.49 -20.99 -6.86
C GLY A 44 5.53 -21.69 -5.50
N SER A 45 5.66 -20.95 -4.40
CA SER A 45 5.69 -21.54 -3.04
C SER A 45 4.35 -22.21 -2.71
N ARG A 46 4.39 -23.39 -2.09
CA ARG A 46 3.19 -24.12 -1.63
C ARG A 46 2.96 -23.90 -0.15
N GLY A 47 1.73 -23.60 0.23
CA GLY A 47 1.29 -23.56 1.63
C GLY A 47 1.90 -22.45 2.49
N LYS A 48 2.57 -21.44 1.89
CA LYS A 48 3.32 -20.43 2.65
C LYS A 48 2.58 -19.12 2.87
N HIS A 49 1.69 -18.72 1.95
CA HIS A 49 0.97 -17.45 2.00
C HIS A 49 -0.17 -17.45 0.97
N TYR A 50 -1.15 -16.58 1.19
CA TYR A 50 -2.15 -16.24 0.19
C TYR A 50 -1.51 -15.50 -0.99
N ARG A 51 -2.09 -15.67 -2.20
CA ARG A 51 -1.57 -15.06 -3.44
C ARG A 51 -1.41 -13.54 -3.30
N ASP A 52 -2.36 -12.91 -2.61
CA ASP A 52 -2.36 -11.48 -2.32
C ASP A 52 -1.13 -11.05 -1.50
N SER A 53 -0.73 -11.85 -0.51
CA SER A 53 0.37 -11.61 0.43
C SER A 53 1.74 -12.12 -0.04
N CYS A 54 1.93 -12.41 -1.33
CA CYS A 54 3.21 -12.91 -1.84
C CYS A 54 4.37 -11.92 -1.56
N THR A 55 5.33 -12.35 -0.73
CA THR A 55 6.48 -11.53 -0.31
C THR A 55 7.59 -11.42 -1.35
N ARG A 56 7.64 -12.36 -2.31
CA ARG A 56 8.67 -12.43 -3.37
C ARG A 56 8.35 -11.55 -4.57
N ASP A 57 7.08 -11.49 -4.95
CA ASP A 57 6.58 -10.69 -6.07
C ASP A 57 5.54 -9.72 -5.50
N ARG A 58 6.00 -8.57 -5.03
CA ARG A 58 5.18 -7.57 -4.32
C ARG A 58 4.43 -6.64 -5.27
N ASP A 59 5.12 -6.18 -6.32
CA ASP A 59 4.64 -5.19 -7.28
C ASP A 59 3.53 -5.74 -8.21
N SER A 60 2.41 -5.03 -8.29
CA SER A 60 1.25 -5.40 -9.11
C SER A 60 1.57 -5.43 -10.61
N LYS A 61 2.46 -4.55 -11.10
CA LYS A 61 2.86 -4.53 -12.50
C LYS A 61 3.63 -5.79 -12.87
N ARG A 62 4.58 -6.21 -12.04
CA ARG A 62 5.30 -7.48 -12.17
C ARG A 62 4.35 -8.66 -12.08
N ARG A 63 3.41 -8.68 -11.13
CA ARG A 63 2.39 -9.73 -11.04
C ARG A 63 1.58 -9.87 -12.34
N LYS A 64 1.13 -8.75 -12.94
CA LYS A 64 0.44 -8.75 -14.24
C LYS A 64 1.30 -9.34 -15.36
N LEU A 65 2.59 -8.98 -15.40
CA LEU A 65 3.54 -9.53 -16.37
C LEU A 65 3.72 -11.04 -16.21
N LEU A 66 3.82 -11.54 -14.97
CA LEU A 66 3.92 -12.97 -14.69
C LEU A 66 2.67 -13.72 -15.18
N LEU A 67 1.46 -13.19 -14.92
CA LEU A 67 0.23 -13.81 -15.42
C LEU A 67 0.18 -13.84 -16.95
N LYS A 68 0.56 -12.74 -17.62
CA LYS A 68 0.61 -12.69 -19.08
C LYS A 68 1.62 -13.69 -19.65
N ARG A 69 2.81 -13.77 -19.07
CA ARG A 69 3.86 -14.71 -19.47
C ARG A 69 3.41 -16.16 -19.32
N ASP A 70 2.70 -16.45 -18.23
CA ASP A 70 2.24 -17.81 -17.90
C ASP A 70 0.86 -18.14 -18.49
N ASN A 71 0.33 -17.30 -19.39
CA ASN A 71 -1.00 -17.42 -19.99
C ASN A 71 -2.12 -17.67 -18.97
N ARG A 72 -2.11 -16.90 -17.87
CA ARG A 72 -3.11 -16.97 -16.81
C ARG A 72 -4.09 -15.81 -16.91
N CYS A 73 -5.36 -16.10 -16.66
CA CYS A 73 -6.40 -15.09 -16.55
C CYS A 73 -6.11 -14.12 -15.39
N ASN A 74 -6.26 -12.82 -15.66
CA ASN A 74 -6.07 -11.74 -14.70
C ASN A 74 -7.15 -11.69 -13.60
N MET A 75 -8.30 -12.33 -13.79
CA MET A 75 -9.44 -12.36 -12.86
C MET A 75 -9.43 -13.58 -11.94
N CYS A 76 -9.20 -14.79 -12.48
CA CYS A 76 -9.25 -16.03 -11.70
C CYS A 76 -7.88 -16.69 -11.46
N LEU A 77 -6.82 -16.20 -12.12
CA LEU A 77 -5.44 -16.68 -12.04
C LEU A 77 -5.19 -18.09 -12.61
N GLN A 78 -6.17 -18.67 -13.29
CA GLN A 78 -6.08 -19.99 -13.95
C GLN A 78 -5.61 -19.88 -15.41
N MET A 79 -5.02 -20.95 -15.94
CA MET A 79 -4.52 -21.01 -17.32
C MET A 79 -5.66 -21.29 -18.31
N ASP A 80 -6.56 -22.23 -17.98
CA ASP A 80 -7.68 -22.62 -18.84
C ASP A 80 -8.91 -21.74 -18.60
N CYS A 81 -8.77 -20.44 -18.85
CA CYS A 81 -9.85 -19.48 -18.72
C CYS A 81 -9.87 -18.54 -19.92
N PRO A 82 -11.05 -18.25 -20.50
CA PRO A 82 -11.16 -17.38 -21.68
C PRO A 82 -10.67 -15.95 -21.42
N ALA A 83 -10.56 -15.53 -20.16
CA ALA A 83 -10.16 -14.18 -19.75
C ALA A 83 -11.02 -13.05 -20.32
N THR A 84 -12.25 -13.38 -20.72
CA THR A 84 -13.33 -12.48 -21.14
C THR A 84 -14.38 -12.34 -20.03
N GLU A 85 -15.54 -11.77 -20.35
CA GLU A 85 -16.72 -11.70 -19.48
C GLU A 85 -17.24 -13.08 -19.06
N ASP A 86 -16.87 -14.14 -19.79
CA ASP A 86 -17.20 -15.54 -19.49
C ASP A 86 -16.35 -16.13 -18.35
N CYS A 87 -15.39 -15.38 -17.81
CA CYS A 87 -14.63 -15.82 -16.66
C CYS A 87 -15.56 -15.98 -15.44
N PRO A 88 -15.52 -17.11 -14.70
CA PRO A 88 -16.32 -17.29 -13.49
C PRO A 88 -16.05 -16.26 -12.37
N LYS A 89 -15.00 -15.47 -12.51
CA LYS A 89 -14.59 -14.40 -11.59
C LYS A 89 -14.72 -12.99 -12.20
N PHE A 90 -15.36 -12.84 -13.36
CA PHE A 90 -15.53 -11.54 -14.01
C PHE A 90 -16.32 -10.56 -13.13
N TRP A 91 -17.48 -11.00 -12.63
CA TRP A 91 -18.38 -10.20 -11.77
C TRP A 91 -17.94 -10.08 -10.31
N VAL A 92 -16.76 -10.61 -9.96
CA VAL A 92 -16.24 -10.50 -8.59
C VAL A 92 -15.52 -9.17 -8.43
N PHE A 93 -16.00 -8.36 -7.49
CA PHE A 93 -15.39 -7.08 -7.16
C PHE A 93 -14.03 -7.23 -6.48
N CYS A 94 -13.08 -6.40 -6.87
CA CYS A 94 -11.79 -6.30 -6.22
C CYS A 94 -11.94 -5.70 -4.81
N PHE A 95 -11.39 -6.39 -3.81
CA PHE A 95 -11.38 -5.93 -2.41
C PHE A 95 -10.74 -4.55 -2.19
N HIS A 96 -9.80 -4.13 -3.05
CA HIS A 96 -9.06 -2.88 -2.85
C HIS A 96 -9.67 -1.66 -3.54
N CYS A 97 -10.42 -1.87 -4.62
CA CYS A 97 -10.88 -0.76 -5.46
C CYS A 97 -12.31 -0.89 -5.93
N GLU A 98 -13.00 -1.98 -5.54
CA GLU A 98 -14.41 -2.22 -5.82
C GLU A 98 -14.75 -2.21 -7.31
N GLN A 99 -13.76 -2.43 -8.18
CA GLN A 99 -13.93 -2.60 -9.61
C GLN A 99 -13.82 -4.07 -9.99
N MET A 100 -14.52 -4.44 -11.06
CA MET A 100 -14.48 -5.79 -11.65
C MET A 100 -13.31 -5.96 -12.62
N GLY A 101 -13.22 -7.13 -13.25
CA GLY A 101 -12.29 -7.37 -14.36
C GLY A 101 -10.83 -7.62 -13.95
N HIS A 102 -10.54 -7.78 -12.66
CA HIS A 102 -9.22 -8.20 -12.18
C HIS A 102 -9.26 -8.83 -10.79
N HIS A 103 -8.27 -9.66 -10.48
CA HIS A 103 -8.07 -10.24 -9.15
C HIS A 103 -7.42 -9.22 -8.19
N SER A 104 -7.80 -9.23 -6.90
CA SER A 104 -7.26 -8.32 -5.86
C SER A 104 -5.71 -8.31 -5.80
N ALA A 105 -5.11 -9.49 -5.90
CA ALA A 105 -3.67 -9.70 -5.91
C ALA A 105 -2.91 -8.94 -7.02
N ILE A 106 -3.58 -8.47 -8.07
CA ILE A 106 -2.96 -7.67 -9.13
C ILE A 106 -3.48 -6.23 -9.19
N CYS A 107 -4.30 -5.82 -8.23
CA CYS A 107 -4.74 -4.44 -8.11
C CYS A 107 -3.55 -3.53 -7.78
N SER A 108 -3.46 -2.37 -8.43
CA SER A 108 -2.40 -1.39 -8.22
C SER A 108 -2.72 -0.37 -7.13
N LYS A 109 -3.97 -0.30 -6.63
CA LYS A 109 -4.34 0.64 -5.58
C LYS A 109 -3.52 0.47 -4.31
N PRO A 110 -3.27 -0.75 -3.80
CA PRO A 110 -2.41 -0.94 -2.63
C PRO A 110 -0.96 -0.47 -2.84
N ASP A 111 -0.42 -0.62 -4.05
CA ASP A 111 0.94 -0.15 -4.38
C ASP A 111 1.01 1.38 -4.46
N ILE A 112 -0.07 2.02 -4.92
CA ILE A 112 -0.21 3.48 -4.87
C ILE A 112 -0.28 3.93 -3.41
N SER A 113 -1.11 3.26 -2.60
CA SER A 113 -1.21 3.55 -1.16
C SER A 113 0.12 3.39 -0.44
N GLN A 114 0.91 2.36 -0.77
CA GLN A 114 2.23 2.18 -0.17
C GLN A 114 3.16 3.35 -0.49
N ARG A 115 3.22 3.79 -1.76
CA ARG A 115 4.05 4.94 -2.14
C ARG A 115 3.61 6.23 -1.44
N LEU A 116 2.31 6.47 -1.35
CA LEU A 116 1.78 7.62 -0.61
C LEU A 116 2.10 7.53 0.89
N GLN A 117 2.08 6.33 1.47
CA GLN A 117 2.47 6.11 2.86
C GLN A 117 3.96 6.40 3.06
N ASP A 118 4.82 5.92 2.16
CA ASP A 118 6.26 6.20 2.20
C ASP A 118 6.54 7.72 2.10
N ASP A 119 5.83 8.43 1.22
CA ASP A 119 5.92 9.89 1.07
C ASP A 119 5.43 10.65 2.33
N ILE A 120 4.39 10.13 3.00
CA ILE A 120 3.89 10.69 4.27
C ILE A 120 4.93 10.49 5.36
N ASP A 121 5.50 9.30 5.47
CA ASP A 121 6.49 8.96 6.49
C ASP A 121 7.76 9.82 6.31
N GLU A 122 8.21 10.03 5.06
CA GLU A 122 9.31 10.96 4.75
C GLU A 122 8.98 12.40 5.19
N ALA A 123 7.80 12.92 4.82
CA ALA A 123 7.40 14.27 5.17
C ALA A 123 7.24 14.45 6.70
N LEU A 124 6.82 13.41 7.43
CA LEU A 124 6.76 13.42 8.89
C LEU A 124 8.15 13.52 9.53
N VAL A 125 9.13 12.81 8.99
CA VAL A 125 10.53 12.90 9.43
C VAL A 125 11.07 14.31 9.18
N GLU A 126 10.86 14.89 8.00
CA GLU A 126 11.29 16.25 7.66
C GLU A 126 10.62 17.32 8.55
N LEU A 127 9.33 17.14 8.85
CA LEU A 127 8.57 18.00 9.77
C LEU A 127 9.17 17.95 11.18
N GLN A 128 9.45 16.75 11.70
CA GLN A 128 10.03 16.57 13.03
C GLN A 128 11.43 17.21 13.14
N GLN A 129 12.26 17.03 12.11
CA GLN A 129 13.58 17.65 12.03
C GLN A 129 13.47 19.18 12.00
N THR A 130 12.57 19.73 11.17
CA THR A 130 12.36 21.18 11.06
C THR A 130 11.86 21.78 12.38
N ARG A 131 10.92 21.11 13.07
CA ARG A 131 10.46 21.52 14.40
C ARG A 131 11.60 21.54 15.42
N SER A 132 12.41 20.49 15.45
CA SER A 132 13.58 20.40 16.35
C SER A 132 14.60 21.51 16.09
N GLN A 133 14.81 21.89 14.82
CA GLN A 133 15.69 23.00 14.45
C GLN A 133 15.14 24.36 14.93
N VAL A 134 13.83 24.59 14.75
CA VAL A 134 13.15 25.81 15.25
C VAL A 134 13.32 25.93 16.76
N ASP A 135 13.08 24.85 17.50
CA ASP A 135 13.23 24.85 18.95
C ASP A 135 14.67 25.11 19.39
N SER A 136 15.65 24.53 18.69
CA SER A 136 17.06 24.83 18.96
C SER A 136 17.42 26.29 18.72
N ILE A 137 16.87 26.92 17.68
CA ILE A 137 17.13 28.33 17.37
C ILE A 137 16.46 29.22 18.43
N ARG A 138 15.21 28.97 18.78
CA ARG A 138 14.48 29.72 19.82
C ARG A 138 15.22 29.69 21.16
N ARG A 139 15.73 28.52 21.57
CA ARG A 139 16.58 28.39 22.76
C ARG A 139 17.86 29.23 22.69
N LYS A 140 18.56 29.22 21.55
CA LYS A 140 19.79 30.02 21.35
C LYS A 140 19.53 31.53 21.37
N LEU A 141 18.34 31.96 20.96
CA LEU A 141 17.92 33.36 20.95
C LEU A 141 17.31 33.82 22.29
N GLY A 142 17.28 32.96 23.32
CA GLY A 142 16.69 33.30 24.62
C GLY A 142 15.17 33.48 24.57
N MET A 143 14.49 32.95 23.56
CA MET A 143 13.03 32.98 23.44
C MET A 143 12.42 31.78 24.17
N GLU A 144 11.34 31.99 24.92
CA GLU A 144 10.60 30.90 25.57
C GLU A 144 10.11 29.88 24.54
N THR A 145 10.41 28.61 24.78
CA THR A 145 9.87 27.51 23.98
C THR A 145 8.41 27.31 24.34
N LEU A 146 7.48 27.64 23.45
CA LEU A 146 6.07 27.32 23.66
C LEU A 146 5.89 25.79 23.72
N PRO A 147 5.22 25.25 24.76
CA PRO A 147 4.97 23.82 24.86
C PRO A 147 4.09 23.35 23.69
N PHE A 148 4.47 22.20 23.13
CA PHE A 148 3.75 21.54 22.05
C PHE A 148 2.39 21.05 22.53
N SER A 149 1.31 21.63 22.01
CA SER A 149 -0.06 21.11 22.15
C SER A 149 -0.37 20.25 20.92
N PRO A 150 -0.48 18.92 21.05
CA PRO A 150 -0.99 18.10 19.96
C PRO A 150 -2.45 18.48 19.71
N THR A 151 -2.75 19.04 18.55
CA THR A 151 -4.13 19.31 18.14
C THR A 151 -4.84 17.97 17.95
N SER A 152 -5.74 17.64 18.88
CA SER A 152 -6.69 16.53 18.74
C SER A 152 -7.53 16.73 17.48
N PRO A 153 -7.66 15.71 16.60
CA PRO A 153 -8.63 15.74 15.53
C PRO A 153 -10.04 15.63 16.11
N ARG A 154 -10.96 16.49 15.66
CA ARG A 154 -12.41 16.29 15.78
C ARG A 154 -12.93 15.48 14.61
#